data_AF-A0A3P3RKS8-F1
#
_entry.id   AF-A0A3P3RKS8-F1
#
_cell.length_a   1.000
_cell.length_b   1.000
_cell.length_c   1.000
_cell.angle_alpha   90.00
_cell.angle_beta   90.00
_cell.angle_gamma   90.00
#
_symmetry.space_group_name_H-M   'P 1'
#
loop_
_entity.id
_entity.type
_entity.pdbx_description
1 polymer ?
#
loop_
_entity_poly.entity_id
_entity_poly.type
_entity_poly.pdbx_seq_one_letter_code
_entity_poly.pdbx_strand_id
1 'polypeptide(L)' 'MSETTLDSRGRLTLPKAIRERHGERYHIVELHDSIKLVPIADDPLSALREEFAGVEQSVDELREHARRDALDEAGR' A
#
# COMPACT_ATOMS: atom_id res chain seq x y z
N MET A 1 -5.63 -16.67 -9.83
CA MET A 1 -6.26 -15.41 -10.27
C MET A 1 -7.74 -15.53 -9.95
N SER A 2 -8.32 -14.60 -9.18
CA SER A 2 -9.75 -14.65 -8.81
C SER A 2 -10.52 -13.60 -9.59
N GLU A 3 -11.56 -14.02 -10.31
CA GLU A 3 -12.51 -13.14 -10.98
C GLU A 3 -13.73 -12.90 -10.06
N THR A 4 -14.26 -11.68 -10.06
CA THR A 4 -15.50 -11.33 -9.35
C THR A 4 -16.22 -10.25 -10.15
N THR A 5 -17.54 -10.20 -10.06
CA THR A 5 -18.38 -9.25 -10.79
C THR A 5 -19.04 -8.26 -9.84
N LEU A 6 -19.38 -7.08 -10.35
CA LEU A 6 -20.17 -6.11 -9.62
C LEU A 6 -21.60 -6.63 -9.41
N ASP A 7 -22.16 -6.34 -8.24
CA ASP A 7 -23.59 -6.55 -8.02
C ASP A 7 -24.43 -5.42 -8.65
N SER A 8 -25.76 -5.52 -8.52
CA SER A 8 -26.70 -4.53 -9.06
C SER A 8 -26.56 -3.12 -8.48
N ARG A 9 -25.77 -2.94 -7.42
CA ARG A 9 -25.48 -1.66 -6.77
C ARG A 9 -24.06 -1.17 -7.07
N GLY A 10 -23.33 -1.86 -7.95
CA GLY A 10 -21.95 -1.53 -8.28
C GLY A 10 -20.95 -1.88 -7.16
N ARG A 11 -21.28 -2.82 -6.26
CA ARG A 11 -20.37 -3.24 -5.19
C ARG A 11 -19.50 -4.40 -5.63
N LEU A 12 -18.20 -4.32 -5.33
CA LEU A 12 -17.24 -5.41 -5.49
C LEU A 12 -17.11 -6.17 -4.17
N THR A 13 -17.40 -7.46 -4.16
CA THR A 13 -17.17 -8.30 -2.97
C THR A 13 -15.78 -8.92 -3.04
N LEU A 14 -14.90 -8.51 -2.12
CA LEU A 14 -13.57 -9.11 -1.98
C LEU A 14 -13.69 -10.53 -1.39
N PRO A 15 -12.95 -11.53 -1.90
CA PRO A 15 -12.91 -12.87 -1.32
C PRO A 15 -12.53 -12.86 0.17
N LYS A 16 -13.05 -13.81 0.96
CA LYS A 16 -12.79 -13.88 2.41
C LYS A 16 -11.29 -13.85 2.74
N ALA A 17 -10.50 -14.62 2.00
CA ALA A 17 -9.04 -14.69 2.18
C ALA A 17 -8.33 -13.34 1.94
N ILE A 18 -8.87 -12.44 1.12
CA ILE A 18 -8.32 -11.10 0.93
C ILE A 18 -8.65 -10.23 2.15
N ARG A 19 -9.90 -10.27 2.62
CA ARG A 19 -10.33 -9.49 3.79
C ARG A 19 -9.62 -9.93 5.07
N GLU A 20 -9.40 -11.22 5.25
CA GLU A 20 -8.65 -11.75 6.41
C GLU A 20 -7.19 -11.30 6.43
N ARG A 21 -6.57 -11.11 5.25
CA ARG A 21 -5.17 -10.65 5.16
C ARG A 21 -5.01 -9.14 5.21
N HIS A 22 -5.98 -8.40 4.70
CA HIS A 22 -5.83 -6.97 4.43
C HIS A 22 -6.86 -6.10 5.15
N GLY A 23 -7.75 -6.69 5.96
CA GLY A 23 -8.78 -5.96 6.69
C GLY A 23 -9.97 -5.57 5.82
N GLU A 24 -10.81 -4.68 6.37
CA GLU A 24 -12.12 -4.32 5.80
C GLU A 24 -12.17 -2.90 5.22
N ARG A 25 -11.18 -2.06 5.53
CA ARG A 25 -11.15 -0.65 5.14
C ARG A 25 -10.09 -0.42 4.08
N TYR A 26 -10.43 0.34 3.04
CA TYR A 26 -9.55 0.59 1.90
C TYR A 26 -9.69 2.02 1.40
N HIS A 27 -8.58 2.59 0.93
CA HIS A 27 -8.59 3.72 0.01
C HIS A 27 -8.68 3.20 -1.43
N ILE A 28 -9.51 3.85 -2.25
CA ILE A 28 -9.58 3.60 -3.69
C ILE A 28 -8.73 4.66 -4.38
N VAL A 29 -7.76 4.21 -5.16
CA VAL A 29 -6.91 5.07 -6.00
C VAL A 29 -7.22 4.78 -7.45
N GLU A 30 -7.59 5.81 -8.21
CA GLU A 30 -7.75 5.73 -9.65
C GLU A 30 -6.39 5.93 -10.34
N LEU A 31 -6.03 5.00 -11.20
CA LEU A 31 -4.87 5.05 -12.08
C LEU A 31 -5.37 5.18 -13.53
N HIS A 32 -4.45 5.33 -14.48
CA HIS A 32 -4.81 5.54 -15.89
C HIS A 32 -5.71 4.43 -16.47
N ASP A 33 -5.45 3.18 -16.10
CA ASP A 33 -6.08 1.98 -16.68
C ASP A 33 -6.70 1.04 -15.63
N SER A 34 -6.66 1.43 -14.35
CA SER A 34 -6.96 0.52 -13.25
C SER A 34 -7.35 1.25 -11.97
N ILE A 35 -7.94 0.51 -11.03
CA ILE A 35 -8.12 0.96 -9.65
C ILE A 35 -7.19 0.15 -8.75
N LYS A 36 -6.62 0.81 -7.74
CA LYS A 36 -5.87 0.14 -6.67
C LYS A 36 -6.62 0.30 -5.35
N LEU A 37 -6.85 -0.81 -4.67
CA LEU A 37 -7.36 -0.83 -3.31
C LEU A 37 -6.16 -0.86 -2.36
N VAL A 38 -6.03 0.18 -1.53
CA VAL A 38 -4.96 0.29 -0.54
C VAL A 38 -5.57 0.05 0.85
N PRO A 39 -5.19 -1.03 1.56
CA PRO A 39 -5.69 -1.32 2.90
C PRO A 39 -5.45 -0.16 3.88
N ILE A 40 -6.41 0.08 4.75
CA ILE A 40 -6.30 1.04 5.86
C ILE A 40 -6.21 0.22 7.15
N ALA A 41 -5.07 0.31 7.84
CA ALA A 41 -4.91 -0.30 9.15
C ALA A 41 -5.84 0.35 10.18
N ASP A 42 -6.28 -0.42 11.17
CA ASP A 42 -7.17 0.09 12.24
C ASP A 42 -6.49 1.19 13.07
N ASP A 43 -5.18 1.04 13.31
CA ASP A 43 -4.29 2.08 13.83
C ASP A 43 -3.14 2.33 12.83
N PRO A 44 -3.30 3.30 11.90
CA PRO A 44 -2.31 3.60 10.89
C PRO A 44 -0.94 4.02 11.46
N LEU A 45 -0.92 4.70 12.61
CA LEU A 45 0.32 5.20 13.18
C LEU A 45 1.10 4.05 13.84
N SER A 46 0.41 3.18 14.58
CA SER A 46 1.05 2.00 15.16
C SER A 46 1.53 1.04 14.07
N ALA A 47 0.73 0.80 13.03
CA ALA A 47 1.16 -0.02 11.89
C ALA A 47 2.40 0.56 11.19
N LEU A 48 2.43 1.88 10.97
CA LEU A 48 3.61 2.54 10.42
C LEU A 48 4.84 2.40 11.33
N ARG A 49 4.67 2.49 12.65
CA ARG A 49 5.80 2.33 13.58
C ARG A 49 6.32 0.90 13.62
N GLU A 50 5.43 -0.09 13.60
CA GLU A 50 5.80 -1.51 13.56
C GLU A 50 6.57 -1.87 12.29
N GLU A 51 6.09 -1.41 11.13
CA GLU A 51 6.73 -1.66 9.84
C GLU A 51 8.20 -1.15 9.82
N PHE A 52 8.45 -0.03 10.48
CA PHE A 52 9.77 0.60 10.53
C PHE A 52 10.55 0.30 11.82
N ALA A 53 10.07 -0.61 12.68
CA ALA A 53 10.67 -0.86 13.99
C ALA A 53 12.10 -1.42 13.91
N GLY A 54 12.46 -2.08 12.80
CA GLY A 54 13.81 -2.61 12.55
C GLY A 54 14.75 -1.65 11.82
N VAL A 55 14.32 -0.41 11.54
CA VAL A 55 15.14 0.56 10.81
C VAL A 55 16.02 1.32 11.79
N GLU A 56 17.32 1.02 11.75
CA GLU A 56 18.32 1.68 12.61
C GLU A 56 18.79 3.03 12.05
N GLN A 57 18.54 3.28 10.76
CA GLN A 57 18.96 4.50 10.07
C GLN A 57 18.12 5.70 10.51
N SER A 58 18.80 6.82 10.72
CA SER A 58 18.15 8.11 10.91
C SER A 58 17.39 8.55 9.66
N VAL A 59 16.44 9.47 9.84
CA VAL A 59 15.66 10.05 8.73
C VAL A 59 16.57 10.72 7.69
N ASP A 60 17.67 11.35 8.12
CA ASP A 60 18.61 12.00 7.21
C ASP A 60 19.39 10.99 6.37
N GLU A 61 19.81 9.87 6.96
CA GLU A 61 20.47 8.78 6.22
C GLU A 61 19.53 8.12 5.20
N LEU A 62 18.28 7.85 5.59
CA LEU A 62 17.25 7.32 4.69
C LEU A 62 17.00 8.27 3.51
N ARG A 63 16.93 9.57 3.78
CA ARG A 63 16.71 10.58 2.73
C ARG A 63 17.89 10.69 1.78
N GLU A 64 19.12 10.66 2.30
CA GLU A 64 20.32 10.74 1.48
C GLU A 64 20.46 9.50 0.59
N HIS A 65 20.23 8.30 1.14
CA HIS A 65 20.20 7.06 0.37
C HIS A 65 19.14 7.09 -0.74
N ALA A 66 17.89 7.44 -0.40
CA ALA A 66 16.82 7.50 -1.39
C ALA A 66 17.12 8.51 -2.53
N ARG A 67 17.78 9.64 -2.21
CA ARG A 67 18.21 10.61 -3.22
C ARG A 67 19.32 10.06 -4.11
N ARG A 68 20.33 9.41 -3.53
CA ARG A 68 21.42 8.79 -4.30
C ARG A 68 20.87 7.71 -5.23
N ASP A 69 20.05 6.80 -4.71
CA ASP A 69 19.47 5.71 -5.50
C ASP A 69 18.63 6.24 -6.67
N ALA A 70 17.86 7.31 -6.46
CA ALA A 70 17.10 7.95 -7.52
C ALA A 70 17.98 8.63 -8.59
N LEU A 71 19.16 9.14 -8.22
CA LEU A 71 20.13 9.71 -9.19
C LEU A 71 20.82 8.59 -9.98
N ASP A 72 21.24 7.52 -9.30
CA ASP A 72 21.86 6.35 -9.90
C ASP A 72 20.91 5.68 -10.91
N GLU A 73 19.62 5.50 -10.55
CA GLU A 73 18.59 4.95 -11.44
C GLU A 73 18.28 5.87 -12.63
N ALA A 74 18.39 7.19 -12.44
CA ALA A 74 18.29 8.17 -13.51
C ALA A 74 19.56 8.25 -14.39
N GLY A 75 20.61 7.49 -14.07
CA GLY A 75 21.86 7.42 -14.81
C GLY A 75 22.76 8.65 -14.66
N ARG A 76 22.71 9.32 -13.50
CA ARG A 76 23.58 10.48 -13.17
C ARG A 76 24.59 10.16 -12.09
#